data_AF-A0A0F2RBT0-F1
#
_entry.id   AF-A0A0F2RBT0-F1
#
_cell.length_a   1.000
_cell.length_b   1.000
_cell.length_c   1.000
_cell.angle_alpha   90.00
_cell.angle_beta   90.00
_cell.angle_gamma   90.00
#
_symmetry.space_group_name_H-M   'P 1'
#
loop_
_entity.id
_entity.type
_entity.pdbx_description
1 polymer ?
#
loop_
_entity_poly.entity_id
_entity_poly.type
_entity_poly.pdbx_seq_one_letter_code
_entity_poly.pdbx_strand_id
1 'polypeptide(L)'
;MSGDDGAPSLDTVRSDAIRWVIEAAIADGNSVTVLADWTLARVAHMRSGLTPGLRRRIAERYPDLEFFAEPGTPHMAAHEGYIENGFSVSFPQET
;
A
#
# COMPACT_ATOMS: atom_id res chain seq x y z
N MET A 1 0.70 -5.21 -29.99
CA MET A 1 0.14 -5.81 -28.77
C MET A 1 1.02 -5.30 -27.64
N SER A 2 0.62 -4.20 -26.99
CA SER A 2 1.38 -3.72 -25.82
C SER A 2 1.03 -4.66 -24.67
N GLY A 3 2.06 -5.28 -24.10
CA GLY A 3 1.91 -6.21 -23.00
C GLY A 3 1.15 -5.56 -21.86
N ASP A 4 0.12 -6.25 -21.42
CA ASP A 4 -0.46 -6.10 -20.09
C ASP A 4 0.70 -6.37 -19.11
N ASP A 5 1.39 -5.31 -18.70
CA ASP A 5 2.37 -5.36 -17.62
C ASP A 5 1.60 -5.83 -16.40
N GLY A 6 1.91 -7.05 -15.93
CA GLY A 6 1.11 -7.87 -15.01
C GLY A 6 0.94 -7.32 -13.59
N ALA A 7 0.75 -6.01 -13.46
CA ALA A 7 0.34 -5.34 -12.26
C ALA A 7 -1.08 -5.79 -11.88
N PRO A 8 -1.30 -6.19 -10.63
CA PRO A 8 -2.62 -6.65 -10.21
C PRO A 8 -3.64 -5.52 -10.31
N SER A 9 -4.82 -5.83 -10.87
CA SER A 9 -5.88 -4.84 -11.07
C SER A 9 -6.39 -4.30 -9.73
N LEU A 10 -6.43 -2.97 -9.58
CA LEU A 10 -6.90 -2.30 -8.36
C LEU A 10 -8.42 -2.14 -8.27
N ASP A 11 -9.19 -2.63 -9.25
CA ASP A 11 -10.66 -2.52 -9.23
C ASP A 11 -11.25 -3.16 -7.97
N THR A 12 -10.59 -4.18 -7.41
CA THR A 12 -11.04 -4.84 -6.17
C THR A 12 -10.84 -4.00 -4.90
N VAL A 13 -10.07 -2.92 -4.94
CA VAL A 13 -9.82 -2.02 -3.80
C VAL A 13 -10.91 -0.96 -3.77
N ARG A 14 -11.86 -1.07 -2.81
CA ARG A 14 -13.04 -0.19 -2.74
C ARG A 14 -12.86 1.02 -1.82
N SER A 15 -11.76 1.10 -1.07
CA SER A 15 -11.39 2.33 -0.37
C SER A 15 -10.73 3.30 -1.34
N ASP A 16 -11.35 4.47 -1.53
CA ASP A 16 -10.77 5.57 -2.32
C ASP A 16 -9.42 6.03 -1.77
N ALA A 17 -9.27 6.08 -0.44
CA ALA A 17 -8.02 6.48 0.20
C ALA A 17 -6.90 5.47 -0.11
N ILE A 18 -7.14 4.18 0.15
CA ILE A 18 -6.13 3.13 -0.09
C ILE A 18 -5.80 3.01 -1.58
N ARG A 19 -6.81 3.07 -2.46
CA ARG A 19 -6.59 3.08 -3.89
C ARG A 19 -5.71 4.26 -4.31
N TRP A 20 -6.02 5.47 -3.83
CA TRP A 20 -5.24 6.65 -4.13
C TRP A 20 -3.78 6.52 -3.64
N VAL A 21 -3.55 5.96 -2.45
CA VAL A 21 -2.20 5.72 -1.93
C VAL A 21 -1.41 4.80 -2.86
N ILE A 22 -2.03 3.70 -3.32
CA ILE A 22 -1.39 2.74 -4.23
C ILE A 22 -1.08 3.42 -5.57
N GLU A 23 -2.04 4.11 -6.18
CA GLU A 23 -1.85 4.81 -7.45
C GLU A 23 -0.78 5.91 -7.35
N ALA A 24 -0.75 6.66 -6.24
CA ALA A 24 0.27 7.67 -5.99
C ALA A 24 1.67 7.06 -5.83
N ALA A 25 1.79 5.90 -5.18
CA ALA A 25 3.05 5.19 -5.07
C ALA A 25 3.53 4.65 -6.42
N ILE A 26 2.62 4.12 -7.25
CA ILE A 26 2.93 3.69 -8.62
C ILE A 26 3.43 4.87 -9.46
N ALA A 27 2.77 6.03 -9.35
CA ALA A 27 3.21 7.26 -10.03
C ALA A 27 4.59 7.76 -9.59
N ASP A 28 5.03 7.42 -8.36
CA ASP A 28 6.37 7.70 -7.82
C ASP A 28 7.44 6.69 -8.29
N GLY A 29 7.07 5.71 -9.13
CA GLY A 29 7.96 4.66 -9.64
C GLY A 29 7.95 3.37 -8.82
N ASN A 30 7.03 3.23 -7.86
CA ASN A 30 6.81 1.97 -7.15
C ASN A 30 5.90 1.03 -7.97
N SER A 31 5.63 -0.17 -7.47
CA SER A 31 4.72 -1.13 -8.09
C SER A 31 4.12 -2.04 -7.04
N VAL A 32 2.89 -2.52 -7.28
CA VAL A 32 2.29 -3.57 -6.46
C VAL A 32 2.89 -4.90 -6.88
N THR A 33 3.45 -5.65 -5.93
CA THR A 33 4.00 -6.99 -6.18
C THR A 33 2.95 -8.07 -6.03
N VAL A 34 2.03 -7.90 -5.07
CA VAL A 34 0.97 -8.87 -4.78
C VAL A 34 -0.24 -8.18 -4.12
N LEU A 35 -1.44 -8.61 -4.52
CA LEU A 35 -2.68 -8.40 -3.76
C LEU A 35 -3.00 -9.69 -3.02
N ALA A 36 -3.07 -9.62 -1.69
CA ALA A 36 -3.35 -10.77 -0.83
C ALA A 36 -4.56 -10.50 0.07
N ASP A 37 -5.43 -11.51 0.25
CA ASP A 37 -6.50 -11.46 1.23
C ASP A 37 -5.97 -11.94 2.57
N TRP A 38 -5.99 -11.07 3.58
CA TRP A 38 -5.67 -11.39 4.97
C TRP A 38 -6.95 -11.41 5.80
N THR A 39 -6.87 -11.98 7.00
CA THR A 39 -8.01 -12.16 7.91
C THR A 39 -8.81 -10.87 8.15
N LEU A 40 -8.16 -9.71 8.14
CA LEU A 40 -8.78 -8.42 8.46
C LEU A 40 -8.85 -7.46 7.26
N ALA A 41 -8.10 -7.70 6.20
CA ALA A 41 -8.04 -6.79 5.06
C ALA A 41 -7.53 -7.44 3.79
N ARG A 42 -7.92 -6.90 2.64
CA ARG A 42 -7.22 -7.13 1.37
C ARG A 42 -6.05 -6.18 1.26
N VAL A 43 -4.84 -6.72 1.20
CA VAL A 43 -3.58 -5.98 1.30
C VAL A 43 -2.89 -5.90 -0.06
N ALA A 44 -2.53 -4.68 -0.48
CA ALA A 44 -1.62 -4.42 -1.57
C ALA A 44 -0.20 -4.29 -1.04
N HIS A 45 0.67 -5.24 -1.39
CA HIS A 45 2.08 -5.17 -1.04
C HIS A 45 2.85 -4.44 -2.13
N MET A 46 3.51 -3.36 -1.75
CA MET A 46 4.34 -2.54 -2.62
C MET A 46 5.75 -3.11 -2.72
N ARG A 47 6.41 -2.87 -3.85
CA ARG A 47 7.77 -3.36 -4.11
C ARG A 47 8.82 -2.64 -3.27
N SER A 48 8.67 -1.33 -3.12
CA SER A 48 9.62 -0.44 -2.44
C SER A 48 8.95 0.27 -1.26
N GLY A 49 9.78 0.81 -0.36
CA GLY A 49 9.31 1.46 0.86
C GLY A 49 8.50 2.73 0.66
N LEU A 50 7.85 3.16 1.73
CA LEU A 50 7.06 4.39 1.74
C LEU A 50 8.01 5.58 1.77
N THR A 51 8.08 6.34 0.67
CA THR A 51 8.94 7.52 0.61
C THR A 51 8.41 8.60 1.57
N PRO A 52 9.29 9.38 2.22
CA PRO A 52 8.86 10.45 3.13
C PRO A 52 8.01 11.51 2.42
N GLY A 53 8.26 11.76 1.13
CA GLY A 53 7.45 12.66 0.30
C GLY A 53 6.04 12.13 0.07
N LEU A 54 5.88 10.83 -0.20
CA LEU A 54 4.56 10.22 -0.31
C LEU A 54 3.83 10.21 1.04
N ARG A 55 4.51 9.82 2.13
CA ARG A 55 3.95 9.84 3.49
C ARG A 55 3.33 11.18 3.86
N ARG A 56 4.03 12.28 3.55
CA ARG A 56 3.52 13.65 3.77
C ARG A 56 2.27 13.94 2.94
N ARG A 57 2.29 13.61 1.64
CA ARG A 57 1.13 13.81 0.74
C ARG A 57 -0.11 13.04 1.23
N ILE A 58 0.09 11.83 1.75
CA ILE A 58 -1.00 11.02 2.33
C ILE A 58 -1.56 11.71 3.57
N ALA A 59 -0.71 12.12 4.52
CA ALA A 59 -1.14 12.81 5.74
C ALA A 59 -1.85 14.14 5.46
N GLU A 60 -1.47 14.87 4.41
CA GLU A 60 -2.14 16.10 3.98
C GLU A 60 -3.53 15.84 3.37
N ARG A 61 -3.68 14.74 2.62
CA ARG A 61 -4.91 14.43 1.87
C ARG A 61 -5.93 13.64 2.69
N TYR A 62 -5.46 12.69 3.49
CA TYR A 62 -6.27 11.79 4.31
C TYR A 62 -5.72 11.80 5.75
N PRO A 63 -5.95 12.89 6.51
CA PRO A 63 -5.40 13.02 7.87
C PRO A 63 -5.95 11.97 8.85
N ASP A 64 -7.15 11.45 8.59
CA ASP A 64 -7.80 10.40 9.40
C ASP A 64 -7.44 8.97 8.94
N LEU A 65 -6.58 8.81 7.91
CA LEU A 65 -6.21 7.49 7.41
C LEU A 65 -5.33 6.78 8.43
N GLU A 66 -5.77 5.59 8.86
CA GLU A 66 -5.07 4.83 9.88
C GLU A 66 -3.72 4.33 9.34
N PHE A 67 -2.65 4.75 10.00
CA PHE A 67 -1.30 4.27 9.72
C PHE A 67 -0.99 3.05 10.61
N PHE A 68 -0.64 1.95 9.97
CA PHE A 68 -0.26 0.72 10.64
C PHE A 68 1.25 0.49 10.49
N ALA A 69 1.93 0.34 11.63
CA ALA A 69 3.32 -0.10 11.68
C ALA A 69 3.48 -1.02 12.89
N GLU A 70 3.73 -2.31 12.64
CA GLU A 70 3.94 -3.29 13.71
C GLU A 70 5.42 -3.66 13.83
N PRO A 71 6.14 -3.08 14.80
CA PRO A 71 7.52 -3.46 15.04
C PRO A 71 7.58 -4.86 15.67
N GLY A 72 8.24 -5.80 15.01
CA GLY A 72 8.71 -7.05 15.64
C GLY A 72 7.77 -8.25 15.59
N THR A 73 6.71 -8.25 14.77
CA THR A 73 5.98 -9.50 14.50
C THR A 73 6.66 -10.35 13.43
N PRO A 74 6.77 -11.68 13.65
CA PRO A 74 7.50 -12.58 12.78
C PRO A 74 6.81 -12.87 11.43
N HIS A 75 5.65 -12.26 11.17
CA HIS A 75 4.82 -12.60 10.02
C HIS A 75 5.05 -11.77 8.75
N MET A 76 5.96 -10.79 8.76
CA MET A 76 6.78 -10.35 7.62
C MET A 76 7.52 -9.09 8.06
N ALA A 77 8.82 -9.06 7.82
CA ALA A 77 9.74 -8.01 8.22
C ALA A 77 9.15 -6.61 8.03
N ALA A 78 8.95 -5.87 9.13
CA ALA A 78 8.99 -4.42 9.16
C ALA A 78 8.26 -3.75 7.96
N HIS A 79 6.96 -4.03 7.83
CA HIS A 79 6.12 -3.38 6.83
C HIS A 79 5.35 -2.24 7.50
N GLU A 80 5.48 -1.03 6.96
CA GLU A 80 4.62 0.11 7.30
C GLU A 80 3.54 0.29 6.24
N GLY A 81 2.39 0.84 6.62
CA GLY A 81 1.27 0.89 5.70
C GLY A 81 0.08 1.70 6.19
N TYR A 82 -0.97 1.66 5.39
CA TYR A 82 -2.24 2.30 5.71
C TYR A 82 -3.37 1.28 5.59
N ILE A 83 -4.42 1.44 6.39
CA ILE A 83 -5.60 0.59 6.36
C ILE A 83 -6.87 1.42 6.47
N GLU A 84 -7.89 1.04 5.70
CA GLU A 84 -9.20 1.65 5.76
C GLU A 84 -10.27 0.66 5.27
N ASN A 85 -11.36 0.48 6.01
CA ASN A 85 -12.53 -0.30 5.59
C ASN A 85 -12.19 -1.72 5.08
N GLY A 86 -11.21 -2.40 5.69
CA GLY A 86 -10.79 -3.75 5.27
C GLY A 86 -9.94 -3.78 4.00
N PHE A 87 -9.37 -2.65 3.58
CA PHE A 87 -8.36 -2.56 2.53
C PHE A 87 -7.09 -1.98 3.12
N SER A 88 -5.94 -2.49 2.71
CA SER A 88 -4.65 -2.01 3.19
C SER A 88 -3.64 -1.93 2.07
N VAL A 89 -2.65 -1.04 2.24
CA VAL A 89 -1.44 -0.97 1.45
C VAL A 89 -0.24 -1.05 2.38
N SER A 90 0.70 -1.92 2.02
CA SER A 90 1.87 -2.26 2.80
C SER A 90 3.14 -1.95 2.01
N PHE A 91 4.09 -1.30 2.65
CA PHE A 91 5.39 -0.93 2.10
C PHE A 91 6.49 -1.61 2.92
N PRO A 92 7.50 -2.24 2.30
CA PRO A 92 8.68 -2.74 3.03
C PRO A 92 9.47 -1.58 3.64
N GLN A 93 9.98 -1.72 4.87
CA GLN A 93 10.96 -0.77 5.37
C GLN A 93 12.27 -0.91 4.60
N GLU A 94 12.83 0.21 4.17
CA GLU A 94 14.20 0.24 3.66
C GLU A 94 15.14 -0.01 4.84
N THR A 95 15.84 -1.16 4.81
CA THR A 95 16.93 -1.49 5.75
C THR A 95 18.17 -0.65 5.49
#